data_AF-G1Q0E0-F1
#
_entry.id   AF-G1Q0E0-F1
#
_cell.length_a   1.000
_cell.length_b   1.000
_cell.length_c   1.000
_cell.angle_alpha   90.00
_cell.angle_beta   90.00
_cell.angle_gamma   90.00
#
_symmetry.space_group_name_H-M   'P 1'
#
loop_
_entity.id
_entity.type
_entity.pdbx_description
1 polymer ?
#
loop_
_entity_poly.entity_id
_entity_poly.type
_entity_poly.pdbx_seq_one_letter_code
_entity_poly.pdbx_strand_id
1 'polypeptide(L)'
;RYFMNITWDNRDYSFNEDGFLVNPSLVVISLTRDRTWEVVGSWEQQTLRLKYPLWSRYGRFLQPVDDTQHLTVATLEERPFVIVEPADPISGTCIRDSVPCRSQLNRTHSPPPDAPRPEKRCCKGFCIDILKRLAQTIGFSYDLYLVTNGKHGKKIDGVWNGMIGEVFYQRADMAIGSLTINEERSEIVDFSVPFVETGISVMVARSNGTVSPSAFLEPYSPAVWVMMFVMCLTVVAVTVFIFEYLSPVGYNRSLATGKRPGGSTFTIGKSIWLLWALVFNNSVPVENPRGTTSKIMVLVWAFFAVIFLASYTANLAAFMIQEEYVDTVSGLSDRKCFQRPQEQYPPLKFGTVPNGSTEKNIRSNYPDMHSYMVRYNQPRVEEALTHLKAG
;
A
#
# COMPACT_ATOMS: atom_id res chain seq x y z
N ARG A 1 -21.48 -66.98 -2.85
CA ARG A 1 -21.03 -65.75 -3.55
C ARG A 1 -22.06 -64.70 -3.21
N TYR A 2 -21.67 -63.67 -2.47
CA TYR A 2 -22.58 -62.68 -1.90
C TYR A 2 -23.41 -61.99 -2.99
N PHE A 3 -24.66 -61.66 -2.66
CA PHE A 3 -25.58 -61.04 -3.60
C PHE A 3 -25.14 -59.60 -3.88
N MET A 4 -24.48 -59.42 -5.02
CA MET A 4 -24.15 -58.11 -5.57
C MET A 4 -25.36 -57.62 -6.39
N ASN A 5 -25.81 -56.38 -6.16
CA ASN A 5 -26.95 -55.72 -6.82
C ASN A 5 -28.35 -56.23 -6.40
N ILE A 6 -28.74 -55.98 -5.15
CA ILE A 6 -30.14 -56.11 -4.72
C ILE A 6 -30.73 -54.71 -4.55
N THR A 7 -31.69 -54.36 -5.41
CA THR A 7 -32.52 -53.18 -5.22
C THR A 7 -33.90 -53.61 -4.74
N TRP A 8 -34.33 -53.13 -3.58
CA TRP A 8 -35.65 -53.41 -3.03
C TRP A 8 -36.30 -52.10 -2.61
N ASP A 9 -37.55 -51.88 -3.03
CA ASP A 9 -38.33 -50.69 -2.68
C ASP A 9 -37.57 -49.37 -2.92
N ASN A 10 -36.97 -49.25 -4.11
CA ASN A 10 -36.18 -48.10 -4.55
C ASN A 10 -34.92 -47.79 -3.70
N ARG A 11 -34.49 -48.72 -2.83
CA ARG A 11 -33.25 -48.63 -2.05
C ARG A 11 -32.27 -49.73 -2.45
N ASP A 12 -30.99 -49.38 -2.46
CA ASP A 12 -29.90 -50.29 -2.80
C ASP A 12 -29.40 -51.01 -1.54
N TYR A 13 -29.58 -52.33 -1.50
CA TYR A 13 -29.13 -53.22 -0.44
C TYR A 13 -28.00 -54.14 -0.92
N SER A 14 -27.12 -53.63 -1.77
CA SER A 14 -25.96 -54.38 -2.26
C SER A 14 -24.96 -54.69 -1.14
N PHE A 15 -24.36 -55.89 -1.21
CA PHE A 15 -23.33 -56.34 -0.28
C PHE A 15 -21.94 -56.38 -0.96
N ASN A 16 -20.90 -56.00 -0.20
CA ASN A 16 -19.49 -56.13 -0.56
C ASN A 16 -19.06 -57.61 -0.62
N GLU A 17 -17.86 -57.86 -1.15
CA GLU A 17 -17.23 -59.19 -1.18
C GLU A 17 -17.07 -59.83 0.21
N ASP A 18 -16.98 -59.00 1.25
CA ASP A 18 -16.89 -59.41 2.65
C ASP A 18 -18.27 -59.65 3.31
N GLY A 19 -19.38 -59.45 2.59
CA GLY A 19 -20.75 -59.64 3.10
C GLY A 19 -21.33 -58.47 3.89
N PHE A 20 -20.69 -57.29 3.90
CA PHE A 20 -21.22 -56.06 4.49
C PHE A 20 -22.02 -55.24 3.48
N LEU A 21 -22.99 -54.46 3.94
CA LEU A 21 -23.74 -53.52 3.09
C LEU A 21 -22.80 -52.45 2.50
N VAL A 22 -22.89 -52.22 1.19
CA VAL A 22 -22.09 -51.21 0.47
C VAL A 22 -22.46 -49.80 0.93
N ASN A 23 -23.76 -49.52 1.06
CA ASN A 23 -24.30 -48.21 1.44
C ASN A 23 -25.28 -48.34 2.62
N PRO A 24 -24.78 -48.55 3.85
CA PRO A 24 -25.65 -48.66 5.01
C PRO A 24 -26.25 -47.30 5.38
N SER A 25 -27.55 -47.28 5.69
CA SER A 25 -28.17 -46.17 6.40
C SER A 25 -27.88 -46.32 7.89
N LEU A 26 -27.11 -45.40 8.45
CA LEU A 26 -26.76 -45.40 9.87
C LEU A 26 -27.51 -44.29 10.60
N VAL A 27 -27.76 -44.49 11.88
CA VAL A 27 -28.35 -43.48 12.76
C VAL A 27 -27.31 -43.14 13.81
N VAL A 28 -27.03 -41.84 13.98
CA VAL A 28 -26.15 -41.34 15.02
C VAL A 28 -26.99 -41.05 16.25
N ILE A 29 -26.65 -41.68 17.36
CA ILE A 29 -27.29 -41.48 18.65
C ILE A 29 -26.29 -40.87 19.64
N SER A 30 -26.76 -39.96 20.48
CA SER A 30 -25.98 -39.37 21.56
C SER A 30 -26.67 -39.67 22.89
N LEU A 31 -25.88 -39.87 23.94
CA LEU A 31 -26.37 -40.03 25.29
C LEU A 31 -26.55 -38.65 25.91
N THR A 32 -27.78 -38.30 26.29
CA THR A 32 -28.08 -37.04 26.98
C THR A 32 -27.66 -37.06 28.45
N ARG A 33 -27.66 -35.88 29.10
CA ARG A 33 -27.39 -35.76 30.54
C ARG A 33 -28.36 -36.57 31.40
N ASP A 34 -29.59 -36.76 30.91
CA ASP A 34 -30.63 -37.57 31.57
C ASP A 34 -30.47 -39.08 31.30
N ARG A 35 -29.35 -39.50 30.70
CA ARG A 35 -29.02 -40.88 30.32
C ARG A 35 -30.01 -41.51 29.35
N THR A 36 -30.66 -40.70 28.51
CA THR A 36 -31.52 -41.19 27.43
C THR A 36 -30.78 -41.14 26.10
N TRP A 37 -31.03 -42.12 25.24
CA TRP A 37 -30.49 -42.12 23.88
C TRP A 37 -31.35 -41.22 23.01
N GLU A 38 -30.77 -40.15 22.50
CA GLU A 38 -31.41 -39.27 21.54
C GLU A 38 -30.81 -39.50 20.15
N VAL A 39 -31.66 -39.60 19.13
CA VAL A 39 -31.23 -39.63 17.74
C VAL A 39 -30.76 -38.22 17.34
N VAL A 40 -29.45 -38.07 17.16
CA VAL A 40 -28.80 -36.80 16.81
C VAL A 40 -28.45 -36.69 15.34
N GLY A 41 -28.60 -37.75 14.54
CA GLY A 41 -28.43 -37.68 13.10
C GLY A 41 -28.70 -38.97 12.35
N SER A 42 -28.67 -38.89 11.03
CA SER A 42 -28.71 -40.01 10.10
C SER A 42 -27.58 -39.87 9.08
N TRP A 43 -26.98 -40.99 8.71
CA TRP A 43 -26.00 -41.10 7.64
C TRP A 43 -26.65 -41.92 6.53
N GLU A 44 -26.82 -41.31 5.36
CA GLU A 44 -27.44 -41.96 4.20
C GLU A 44 -26.71 -41.48 2.94
N GLN A 45 -26.42 -42.39 2.00
CA GLN A 45 -25.79 -42.06 0.71
C GLN A 45 -24.53 -41.19 0.85
N GLN A 46 -23.60 -41.60 1.71
CA GLN A 46 -22.35 -40.88 2.01
C GLN A 46 -22.55 -39.45 2.59
N THR A 47 -23.76 -39.10 3.00
CA THR A 47 -24.09 -37.79 3.54
C THR A 47 -24.52 -37.89 4.99
N LEU A 48 -23.81 -37.18 5.89
CA LEU A 48 -24.19 -37.07 7.30
C LEU A 48 -25.20 -35.93 7.49
N ARG A 49 -26.40 -36.25 7.93
CA ARG A 49 -27.42 -35.29 8.36
C ARG A 49 -27.54 -35.33 9.87
N LEU A 50 -27.13 -34.28 10.56
CA LEU A 50 -27.28 -34.20 12.01
C LEU A 50 -28.36 -33.17 12.38
N LYS A 51 -29.09 -33.47 13.45
CA LYS A 51 -30.08 -32.61 14.10
C LYS A 51 -29.43 -31.32 14.62
N TYR A 52 -28.20 -31.44 15.10
CA TYR A 52 -27.32 -30.33 15.45
C TYR A 52 -26.14 -30.36 14.48
N PRO A 53 -25.79 -29.24 13.83
CA PRO A 53 -24.59 -29.21 13.01
C PRO A 53 -23.38 -29.63 13.88
N LEU A 54 -22.58 -30.61 13.44
CA LEU A 54 -21.31 -30.88 14.08
C LEU A 54 -20.34 -29.80 13.61
N TRP A 55 -20.21 -28.72 14.38
CA TRP A 55 -19.11 -27.79 14.18
C TRP A 55 -17.85 -28.43 14.75
N SER A 56 -16.81 -28.48 13.92
CA SER A 56 -15.49 -28.90 14.40
C SER A 56 -14.97 -27.81 15.33
N ARG A 57 -15.16 -27.98 16.64
CA ARG A 57 -14.45 -27.16 17.63
C ARG A 57 -12.96 -27.29 17.31
N TYR A 58 -12.30 -26.16 17.06
CA TYR A 58 -10.87 -26.20 16.81
C TYR A 58 -10.17 -26.38 18.16
N GLY A 59 -9.43 -27.47 18.31
CA GLY A 59 -8.80 -27.87 19.58
C GLY A 59 -7.76 -28.96 19.39
N ARG A 60 -7.10 -29.39 20.47
CA ARG A 60 -6.10 -30.48 20.41
C ARG A 60 -6.77 -31.79 19.99
N PHE A 61 -6.17 -32.45 19.00
CA PHE A 61 -6.63 -33.75 18.50
C PHE A 61 -6.61 -34.79 19.65
N LEU A 62 -7.73 -35.49 19.85
CA LEU A 62 -7.91 -36.62 20.80
C LEU A 62 -8.08 -36.31 22.30
N GLN A 63 -8.25 -35.05 22.73
CA GLN A 63 -8.56 -34.76 24.14
C GLN A 63 -10.09 -34.75 24.38
N PRO A 64 -10.62 -35.38 25.46
CA PRO A 64 -12.05 -35.30 25.78
C PRO A 64 -12.45 -33.83 25.92
N VAL A 65 -13.55 -33.48 25.26
CA VAL A 65 -14.07 -32.12 25.18
C VAL A 65 -14.59 -31.72 26.56
N ASP A 66 -13.77 -30.99 27.31
CA ASP A 66 -14.22 -30.32 28.52
C ASP A 66 -14.96 -29.04 28.11
N ASP A 67 -16.30 -29.05 28.21
CA ASP A 67 -17.17 -27.92 27.88
C ASP A 67 -16.85 -26.67 28.73
N THR A 68 -16.12 -26.80 29.83
CA THR A 68 -15.72 -25.66 30.67
C THR A 68 -14.71 -24.72 30.01
N GLN A 69 -14.00 -25.16 28.96
CA GLN A 69 -12.96 -24.38 28.28
C GLN A 69 -13.26 -24.14 26.80
N HIS A 70 -14.53 -23.89 26.48
CA HIS A 70 -14.98 -23.55 25.13
C HIS A 70 -15.34 -22.08 25.02
N LEU A 71 -14.77 -21.39 24.02
CA LEU A 71 -15.00 -19.96 23.79
C LEU A 71 -15.62 -19.72 22.42
N THR A 72 -16.58 -18.82 22.38
CA THR A 72 -17.15 -18.28 21.14
C THR A 72 -16.41 -17.01 20.74
N VAL A 73 -15.84 -17.00 19.53
CA VAL A 73 -15.00 -15.91 19.04
C VAL A 73 -15.66 -15.22 17.85
N ALA A 74 -15.94 -13.93 18.00
CA ALA A 74 -16.43 -13.09 16.91
C ALA A 74 -15.26 -12.46 16.14
N THR A 75 -15.35 -12.47 14.81
CA THR A 75 -14.39 -11.82 13.92
C THR A 75 -15.08 -11.08 12.78
N LEU A 76 -14.33 -10.20 12.11
CA LEU A 76 -14.76 -9.45 10.93
C LEU A 76 -13.82 -9.76 9.76
N GLU A 77 -14.34 -9.75 8.54
CA GLU A 77 -13.54 -9.85 7.33
C GLU A 77 -12.80 -8.53 7.07
N GLU A 78 -11.47 -8.55 7.14
CA GLU A 78 -10.64 -7.38 6.88
C GLU A 78 -9.22 -7.80 6.47
N ARG A 79 -8.80 -7.45 5.25
CA ARG A 79 -7.45 -7.77 4.76
C ARG A 79 -6.43 -6.77 5.32
N PRO A 80 -5.25 -7.21 5.79
CA PRO A 80 -4.69 -8.58 5.77
C PRO A 80 -4.93 -9.40 7.05
N PHE A 81 -5.68 -8.88 8.01
CA PHE A 81 -5.85 -9.48 9.34
C PHE A 81 -6.69 -10.77 9.34
N VAL A 82 -7.81 -10.75 8.63
CA VAL A 82 -8.77 -11.85 8.50
C VAL A 82 -9.29 -11.90 7.07
N ILE A 83 -8.97 -12.97 6.39
CA ILE A 83 -9.32 -13.26 5.01
C ILE A 83 -10.30 -14.42 5.02
N VAL A 84 -11.45 -14.23 4.38
CA VAL A 84 -12.49 -15.24 4.28
C VAL A 84 -12.47 -15.83 2.87
N GLU A 85 -12.37 -17.15 2.79
CA GLU A 85 -12.45 -17.91 1.54
C GLU A 85 -13.58 -18.94 1.62
N PRO A 86 -14.23 -19.26 0.50
CA PRO A 86 -15.20 -20.35 0.46
C PRO A 86 -14.51 -21.68 0.77
N ALA A 87 -15.24 -22.60 1.41
CA ALA A 87 -14.76 -23.97 1.58
C ALA A 87 -14.70 -24.68 0.21
N ASP A 88 -13.79 -25.66 0.10
CA ASP A 88 -13.66 -26.45 -1.12
C ASP A 88 -14.98 -27.21 -1.42
N PRO A 89 -15.59 -27.04 -2.62
CA PRO A 89 -16.90 -27.60 -2.92
C PRO A 89 -16.94 -29.14 -2.91
N ILE A 90 -15.80 -29.81 -3.07
CA ILE A 90 -15.73 -31.27 -3.14
C ILE A 90 -15.54 -31.86 -1.73
N SER A 91 -14.60 -31.33 -0.95
CA SER A 91 -14.28 -31.87 0.37
C SER A 91 -15.13 -31.26 1.49
N GLY A 92 -15.68 -30.05 1.31
CA GLY A 92 -16.36 -29.30 2.38
C GLY A 92 -15.44 -28.97 3.57
N THR A 93 -14.13 -29.11 3.38
CA THR A 93 -13.09 -28.89 4.40
C THR A 93 -12.27 -27.64 4.09
N CYS A 94 -11.65 -27.10 5.14
CA CYS A 94 -10.73 -25.97 5.01
C CYS A 94 -9.30 -26.48 4.84
N ILE A 95 -8.50 -25.73 4.09
CA ILE A 95 -7.06 -25.96 3.91
C ILE A 95 -6.36 -25.90 5.29
N ARG A 96 -5.24 -26.60 5.47
CA ARG A 96 -4.52 -26.70 6.77
C ARG A 96 -4.24 -25.36 7.45
N ASP A 97 -4.00 -24.31 6.67
CA ASP A 97 -3.70 -22.97 7.20
C ASP A 97 -4.95 -22.15 7.51
N SER A 98 -6.14 -22.61 7.14
CA SER A 98 -7.40 -21.94 7.46
C SER A 98 -8.20 -22.67 8.55
N VAL A 99 -9.00 -21.89 9.28
CA VAL A 99 -9.90 -22.39 10.32
C VAL A 99 -11.32 -22.29 9.79
N PRO A 100 -12.17 -23.30 10.00
CA PRO A 100 -13.58 -23.18 9.68
C PRO A 100 -14.22 -22.06 10.51
N CYS A 101 -14.92 -21.15 9.84
CA CYS A 101 -15.65 -20.06 10.46
C CYS A 101 -17.08 -20.02 9.96
N ARG A 102 -17.99 -19.61 10.85
CA ARG A 102 -19.42 -19.53 10.56
C ARG A 102 -19.77 -18.17 9.95
N SER A 103 -20.39 -18.17 8.79
CA SER A 103 -21.09 -17.00 8.26
C SER A 103 -22.60 -17.17 8.47
N GLN A 104 -23.20 -16.24 9.22
CA GLN A 104 -24.65 -16.17 9.36
C GLN A 104 -25.20 -15.38 8.16
N LEU A 105 -25.99 -16.03 7.29
CA LEU A 105 -26.59 -15.35 6.15
C LEU A 105 -27.69 -14.40 6.65
N ASN A 106 -27.71 -13.16 6.15
CA ASN A 106 -28.73 -12.20 6.52
C ASN A 106 -30.14 -12.73 6.17
N ARG A 107 -31.00 -12.72 7.17
CA ARG A 107 -32.43 -13.05 7.09
C ARG A 107 -33.16 -11.95 6.30
N THR A 108 -33.18 -12.02 4.98
CA THR A 108 -33.97 -11.10 4.13
C THR A 108 -35.07 -11.77 3.30
N HIS A 109 -35.23 -13.09 3.38
CA HIS A 109 -36.42 -13.76 2.88
C HIS A 109 -36.98 -14.71 3.95
N SER A 110 -38.31 -14.68 4.09
CA SER A 110 -39.17 -15.48 4.97
C SER A 110 -38.62 -16.87 5.31
N PRO A 111 -38.76 -17.36 6.56
CA PRO A 111 -38.32 -18.71 6.90
C PRO A 111 -39.24 -19.75 6.22
N PRO A 112 -38.72 -20.64 5.35
CA PRO A 112 -39.27 -21.99 5.28
C PRO A 112 -38.99 -22.70 6.62
N PRO A 113 -39.80 -23.71 7.00
CA PRO A 113 -39.68 -24.44 8.26
C PRO A 113 -38.36 -25.23 8.44
N ASP A 114 -37.50 -25.26 7.43
CA ASP A 114 -36.12 -25.75 7.50
C ASP A 114 -35.16 -24.58 7.69
N ALA A 115 -34.64 -24.40 8.91
CA ALA A 115 -33.76 -23.31 9.29
C ALA A 115 -32.59 -23.11 8.28
N PRO A 116 -32.32 -21.86 7.82
CA PRO A 116 -31.17 -21.60 6.95
C PRO A 116 -29.89 -21.96 7.69
N ARG A 117 -29.15 -22.91 7.13
CA ARG A 117 -27.93 -23.42 7.75
C ARG A 117 -26.84 -22.33 7.69
N PRO A 118 -26.12 -22.07 8.78
CA PRO A 118 -24.92 -21.24 8.72
C PRO A 118 -23.97 -21.78 7.65
N GLU A 119 -23.49 -20.90 6.76
CA GLU A 119 -22.56 -21.29 5.71
C GLU A 119 -21.16 -21.44 6.33
N LYS A 120 -20.54 -22.60 6.10
CA LYS A 120 -19.16 -22.86 6.53
C LYS A 120 -18.21 -22.17 5.56
N ARG A 121 -17.43 -21.22 6.08
CA ARG A 121 -16.34 -20.56 5.36
C ARG A 121 -15.00 -20.89 5.98
N CYS A 122 -13.92 -20.57 5.29
CA CYS A 122 -12.57 -20.80 5.77
C CYS A 122 -11.89 -19.46 6.01
N CYS A 123 -11.57 -19.18 7.28
CA CYS A 123 -10.92 -17.96 7.72
C CYS A 123 -9.42 -18.19 7.88
N LYS A 124 -8.61 -17.28 7.36
CA LYS A 124 -7.14 -17.27 7.50
C LYS A 124 -6.63 -15.84 7.73
N GLY A 125 -5.38 -15.68 8.14
CA GLY A 125 -4.76 -14.36 8.30
C GLY A 125 -4.13 -14.15 9.66
N PHE A 126 -3.52 -12.98 9.84
CA PHE A 126 -2.70 -12.67 11.01
C PHE A 126 -3.42 -12.87 12.35
N CYS A 127 -4.67 -12.41 12.47
CA CYS A 127 -5.45 -12.58 13.70
C CYS A 127 -5.81 -14.05 13.96
N ILE A 128 -6.05 -14.82 12.90
CA ILE A 128 -6.41 -16.24 13.02
C ILE A 128 -5.19 -17.06 13.47
N ASP A 129 -4.00 -16.73 13.00
CA ASP A 129 -2.77 -17.39 13.42
C ASP A 129 -2.43 -17.10 14.89
N ILE A 130 -2.66 -15.86 15.35
CA ILE A 130 -2.57 -15.51 16.77
C ILE A 130 -3.57 -16.35 17.59
N LEU A 131 -4.82 -16.43 17.15
CA LEU A 131 -5.86 -17.21 17.85
C LEU A 131 -5.49 -18.70 17.96
N LYS A 132 -5.00 -19.30 16.86
CA LYS A 132 -4.51 -20.70 16.88
C LYS A 132 -3.38 -20.87 17.89
N ARG A 133 -2.42 -19.93 17.93
CA ARG A 133 -1.29 -20.00 18.84
C ARG A 133 -1.72 -19.85 20.30
N LEU A 134 -2.65 -18.95 20.58
CA LEU A 134 -3.24 -18.76 21.90
C LEU A 134 -3.98 -20.03 22.36
N ALA A 135 -4.83 -20.60 21.51
CA ALA A 135 -5.56 -21.83 21.79
C ALA A 135 -4.62 -23.00 22.10
N GLN A 136 -3.53 -23.16 21.34
CA GLN A 136 -2.55 -24.22 21.57
C GLN A 136 -1.73 -24.06 22.86
N THR A 137 -1.43 -22.82 23.23
CA THR A 137 -0.58 -22.48 24.39
C THR A 137 -1.37 -22.57 25.70
N ILE A 138 -2.58 -22.01 25.72
CA ILE A 138 -3.46 -21.97 26.90
C ILE A 138 -4.25 -23.28 27.03
N GLY A 139 -4.61 -23.91 25.91
CA GLY A 139 -5.32 -25.19 25.89
C GLY A 139 -6.85 -25.10 25.79
N PHE A 140 -7.42 -23.98 25.32
CA PHE A 140 -8.87 -23.85 25.13
C PHE A 140 -9.30 -24.27 23.72
N SER A 141 -10.59 -24.61 23.58
CA SER A 141 -11.25 -24.82 22.28
C SER A 141 -12.07 -23.60 21.89
N TYR A 142 -12.22 -23.33 20.61
CA TYR A 142 -12.99 -22.17 20.17
C TYR A 142 -13.82 -22.41 18.91
N ASP A 143 -14.91 -21.66 18.82
CA ASP A 143 -15.78 -21.56 17.66
C ASP A 143 -15.73 -20.15 17.08
N LEU A 144 -15.31 -20.03 15.82
CA LEU A 144 -15.13 -18.76 15.14
C LEU A 144 -16.35 -18.41 14.27
N TYR A 145 -16.87 -17.19 14.39
CA TYR A 145 -17.95 -16.71 13.53
C TYR A 145 -17.77 -15.27 13.05
N LEU A 146 -18.27 -15.01 11.85
CA LEU A 146 -18.27 -13.70 11.22
C LEU A 146 -19.47 -12.89 11.68
N VAL A 147 -19.23 -11.64 12.04
CA VAL A 147 -20.28 -10.69 12.45
C VAL A 147 -21.17 -10.35 11.25
N THR A 148 -22.50 -10.53 11.39
CA THR A 148 -23.51 -10.30 10.33
C THR A 148 -23.53 -8.88 9.79
N ASN A 149 -23.27 -7.91 10.66
CA ASN A 149 -23.35 -6.49 10.35
C ASN A 149 -22.12 -5.94 9.59
N GLY A 150 -21.04 -6.72 9.50
CA GLY A 150 -19.82 -6.30 8.79
C GLY A 150 -19.14 -5.05 9.37
N LYS A 151 -19.37 -4.72 10.65
CA LYS A 151 -18.87 -3.49 11.29
C LYS A 151 -18.14 -3.81 12.59
N HIS A 152 -17.09 -3.06 12.91
CA HIS A 152 -16.36 -3.20 14.18
C HIS A 152 -17.22 -2.85 15.40
N GLY A 153 -18.05 -1.82 15.27
CA GLY A 153 -19.02 -1.44 16.29
C GLY A 153 -18.96 0.03 16.67
N LYS A 154 -20.14 0.64 16.76
CA LYS A 154 -20.39 2.04 17.08
C LYS A 154 -21.67 2.12 17.91
N LYS A 155 -21.72 3.04 18.86
CA LYS A 155 -22.93 3.37 19.59
C LYS A 155 -23.88 4.16 18.69
N ILE A 156 -25.03 3.60 18.37
CA ILE A 156 -26.10 4.26 17.59
C ILE A 156 -27.34 4.25 18.49
N ASP A 157 -27.89 5.44 18.77
CA ASP A 157 -29.10 5.60 19.60
C ASP A 157 -29.04 4.88 20.95
N GLY A 158 -27.86 4.87 21.57
CA GLY A 158 -27.60 4.19 22.85
C GLY A 158 -27.34 2.68 22.75
N VAL A 159 -27.52 2.08 21.57
CA VAL A 159 -27.34 0.65 21.31
C VAL A 159 -26.00 0.39 20.63
N TRP A 160 -25.28 -0.63 21.09
CA TRP A 160 -24.01 -1.05 20.49
C TRP A 160 -24.26 -2.05 19.36
N ASN A 161 -23.66 -1.79 18.21
CA ASN A 161 -23.71 -2.70 17.07
C ASN A 161 -22.34 -3.31 16.75
N GLY A 162 -22.32 -4.18 15.75
CA GLY A 162 -21.08 -4.78 15.22
C GLY A 162 -20.43 -5.76 16.19
N MET A 163 -19.12 -5.95 16.04
CA MET A 163 -18.31 -6.88 16.83
C MET A 163 -18.34 -6.55 18.34
N ILE A 164 -18.25 -5.27 18.69
CA ILE A 164 -18.37 -4.82 20.09
C ILE A 164 -19.73 -5.18 20.70
N GLY A 165 -20.82 -5.03 19.93
CA GLY A 165 -22.16 -5.38 20.40
C GLY A 165 -22.28 -6.87 20.72
N GLU A 166 -21.67 -7.74 19.91
CA GLU A 166 -21.72 -9.20 20.14
C GLU A 166 -21.06 -9.60 21.47
N VAL A 167 -19.95 -8.97 21.84
CA VAL A 167 -19.30 -9.20 23.14
C VAL A 167 -20.10 -8.59 24.29
N PHE A 168 -20.59 -7.36 24.12
CA PHE A 168 -21.40 -6.68 25.14
C PHE A 168 -22.69 -7.43 25.49
N TYR A 169 -23.35 -8.04 24.50
CA TYR A 169 -24.55 -8.85 24.70
C TYR A 169 -24.26 -10.31 25.08
N GLN A 170 -23.01 -10.66 25.40
CA GLN A 170 -22.59 -12.02 25.77
C GLN A 170 -22.96 -13.08 24.71
N ARG A 171 -22.94 -12.69 23.43
CA ARG A 171 -23.10 -13.62 22.29
C ARG A 171 -21.77 -14.21 21.84
N ALA A 172 -20.69 -13.46 22.08
CA ALA A 172 -19.31 -13.91 21.97
C ALA A 172 -18.61 -13.70 23.31
N ASP A 173 -17.77 -14.66 23.68
CA ASP A 173 -16.88 -14.55 24.84
C ASP A 173 -15.64 -13.70 24.53
N MET A 174 -15.22 -13.68 23.26
CA MET A 174 -14.08 -12.92 22.79
C MET A 174 -14.31 -12.37 21.38
N ALA A 175 -13.73 -11.20 21.10
CA ALA A 175 -13.65 -10.65 19.76
C ALA A 175 -12.19 -10.55 19.33
N ILE A 176 -11.89 -10.93 18.08
CA ILE A 176 -10.56 -10.78 17.50
C ILE A 176 -10.65 -10.13 16.11
N GLY A 177 -9.75 -9.20 15.84
CA GLY A 177 -9.74 -8.42 14.60
C GLY A 177 -8.91 -7.14 14.75
N SER A 178 -8.98 -6.28 13.75
CA SER A 178 -8.41 -4.92 13.74
C SER A 178 -9.28 -3.93 14.56
N LEU A 179 -9.59 -4.30 15.79
CA LEU A 179 -10.42 -3.48 16.66
C LEU A 179 -9.58 -2.40 17.34
N THR A 180 -9.84 -1.13 17.01
CA THR A 180 -9.13 -0.01 17.65
C THR A 180 -9.61 0.22 19.07
N ILE A 181 -8.65 0.36 19.99
CA ILE A 181 -8.89 0.74 21.39
C ILE A 181 -9.33 2.21 21.41
N ASN A 182 -10.46 2.47 22.07
CA ASN A 182 -11.02 3.81 22.23
C ASN A 182 -11.63 3.93 23.62
N GLU A 183 -11.73 5.14 24.17
CA GLU A 183 -12.31 5.41 25.50
C GLU A 183 -13.72 4.85 25.62
N GLU A 184 -14.63 5.23 24.71
CA GLU A 184 -16.02 4.75 24.73
C GLU A 184 -16.18 3.23 24.60
N ARG A 185 -15.23 2.55 23.94
CA ARG A 185 -15.25 1.08 23.83
C ARG A 185 -14.70 0.45 25.11
N SER A 186 -13.70 1.08 25.72
CA SER A 186 -13.06 0.59 26.95
C SER A 186 -13.96 0.74 28.18
N GLU A 187 -15.00 1.60 28.10
CA GLU A 187 -16.02 1.70 29.15
C GLU A 187 -16.93 0.46 29.24
N ILE A 188 -17.07 -0.31 28.16
CA ILE A 188 -18.04 -1.41 28.08
C ILE A 188 -17.40 -2.79 27.86
N VAL A 189 -16.18 -2.84 27.35
CA VAL A 189 -15.42 -4.08 27.14
C VAL A 189 -13.98 -3.90 27.58
N ASP A 190 -13.39 -4.96 28.11
CA ASP A 190 -11.99 -4.98 28.50
C ASP A 190 -11.10 -5.30 27.30
N PHE A 191 -10.06 -4.48 27.09
CA PHE A 191 -9.07 -4.69 26.05
C PHE A 191 -7.80 -5.34 26.61
N SER A 192 -7.18 -6.21 25.82
CA SER A 192 -5.83 -6.69 26.06
C SER A 192 -4.78 -5.66 25.62
N VAL A 193 -3.51 -5.97 25.87
CA VAL A 193 -2.39 -5.20 25.32
C VAL A 193 -2.44 -5.25 23.78
N PRO A 194 -2.34 -4.10 23.08
CA PRO A 194 -2.37 -4.08 21.63
C PRO A 194 -1.21 -4.88 21.04
N PHE A 195 -1.49 -5.65 19.98
CA PHE A 195 -0.50 -6.50 19.31
C PHE A 195 0.12 -5.84 18.06
N VAL A 196 -0.51 -4.79 17.52
CA VAL A 196 0.06 -3.88 16.51
C VAL A 196 -0.29 -2.46 16.90
N GLU A 197 0.70 -1.57 16.89
CA GLU A 197 0.51 -0.13 17.02
C GLU A 197 0.22 0.45 15.63
N THR A 198 -1.02 0.89 15.40
CA THR A 198 -1.41 1.60 14.18
C THR A 198 -1.88 3.02 14.50
N GLY A 199 -1.44 3.97 13.68
CA GLY A 199 -1.85 5.37 13.75
C GLY A 199 -2.74 5.79 12.57
N ILE A 200 -3.29 7.00 12.64
CA ILE A 200 -3.99 7.61 11.50
C ILE A 200 -2.94 8.19 10.56
N SER A 201 -2.92 7.73 9.31
CA SER A 201 -2.05 8.23 8.25
C SER A 201 -2.87 8.66 7.04
N VAL A 202 -2.33 9.60 6.26
CA VAL A 202 -2.93 10.03 4.99
C VAL A 202 -2.26 9.27 3.85
N MET A 203 -3.08 8.78 2.91
CA MET A 203 -2.60 8.15 1.69
C MET A 203 -2.89 9.08 0.52
N VAL A 204 -1.86 9.40 -0.27
CA VAL A 204 -1.98 10.28 -1.44
C VAL A 204 -1.42 9.57 -2.67
N ALA A 205 -2.01 9.85 -3.83
CA ALA A 205 -1.48 9.40 -5.10
C ALA A 205 -0.10 10.03 -5.35
N ARG A 206 0.87 9.22 -5.78
CA ARG A 206 2.18 9.72 -6.16
C ARG A 206 2.04 10.49 -7.48
N SER A 207 2.21 11.80 -7.43
CA SER A 207 2.28 12.61 -8.65
C SER A 207 3.66 12.44 -9.29
N ASN A 208 3.68 12.16 -10.60
CA ASN A 208 4.92 12.25 -11.37
C ASN A 208 5.38 13.70 -11.34
N GLY A 209 6.55 13.97 -10.74
CA GLY A 209 7.11 15.31 -10.68
C GLY A 209 7.25 15.88 -12.09
N THR A 210 6.74 17.09 -12.31
CA THR A 210 7.05 17.81 -13.55
C THR A 210 8.42 18.42 -13.39
N VAL A 211 9.34 18.10 -14.29
CA VAL A 211 10.64 18.77 -14.35
C VAL A 211 10.39 20.26 -14.54
N SER A 212 10.91 21.08 -13.62
CA SER A 212 10.78 22.53 -13.70
C SER A 212 11.41 23.00 -15.03
N PRO A 213 10.81 23.97 -15.74
CA PRO A 213 11.47 24.56 -16.91
C PRO A 213 12.81 25.22 -16.57
N SER A 214 13.11 25.47 -15.29
CA SER A 214 14.39 25.98 -14.76
C SER A 214 15.43 24.89 -14.47
N ALA A 215 15.09 23.61 -14.59
CA ALA A 215 15.97 22.48 -14.30
C ALA A 215 17.29 22.48 -15.07
N PHE A 216 17.38 23.23 -16.18
CA PHE A 216 18.63 23.38 -16.94
C PHE A 216 19.66 24.31 -16.26
N LEU A 217 19.22 25.23 -15.39
CA LEU A 217 20.12 26.14 -14.65
C LEU A 217 20.46 25.63 -13.25
N GLU A 218 19.62 24.77 -12.69
CA GLU A 218 19.78 24.19 -11.36
C GLU A 218 21.10 23.41 -11.11
N PRO A 219 21.75 22.76 -12.10
CA PRO A 219 23.00 22.03 -11.85
C PRO A 219 24.15 22.92 -11.37
N TYR A 220 24.15 24.21 -11.73
CA TYR A 220 25.18 25.15 -11.30
C TYR A 220 24.59 26.33 -10.54
N SER A 221 25.12 26.57 -9.34
CA SER A 221 24.82 27.79 -8.60
C SER A 221 25.14 29.02 -9.45
N PRO A 222 24.36 30.12 -9.33
CA PRO A 222 24.64 31.39 -9.99
C PRO A 222 26.09 31.87 -9.82
N ALA A 223 26.74 31.53 -8.70
CA ALA A 223 28.14 31.85 -8.46
C ALA A 223 29.09 31.20 -9.48
N VAL A 224 28.86 29.95 -9.88
CA VAL A 224 29.70 29.23 -10.85
C VAL A 224 29.55 29.83 -12.25
N TRP A 225 28.32 30.19 -12.62
CA TRP A 225 28.05 30.88 -13.88
C TRP A 225 28.77 32.22 -13.98
N VAL A 226 28.75 33.03 -12.92
CA VAL A 226 29.48 34.31 -12.86
C VAL A 226 30.99 34.08 -12.92
N MET A 227 31.52 33.12 -12.18
CA MET A 227 32.95 32.79 -12.22
C MET A 227 33.40 32.36 -13.63
N MET A 228 32.60 31.59 -14.36
CA MET A 228 32.95 31.14 -15.70
C MET A 228 32.89 32.29 -16.73
N PHE A 229 31.73 32.94 -16.88
CA PHE A 229 31.51 33.92 -17.94
C PHE A 229 32.26 35.23 -17.71
N VAL A 230 32.37 35.67 -16.44
CA VAL A 230 32.91 36.98 -16.12
C VAL A 230 34.38 36.86 -15.73
N MET A 231 34.76 35.93 -14.87
CA MET A 231 36.14 35.90 -14.35
C MET A 231 37.08 35.12 -15.28
N CYS A 232 36.79 33.86 -15.58
CA CYS A 232 37.68 33.04 -16.39
C CYS A 232 37.80 33.53 -17.84
N LEU A 233 36.68 33.90 -18.47
CA LEU A 233 36.68 34.33 -19.87
C LEU A 233 37.41 35.67 -20.07
N THR A 234 37.17 36.65 -19.19
CA THR A 234 37.84 37.96 -19.32
C THR A 234 39.33 37.87 -19.02
N VAL A 235 39.75 37.08 -18.02
CA VAL A 235 41.17 36.87 -17.70
C VAL A 235 41.90 36.19 -18.86
N VAL A 236 41.32 35.15 -19.46
CA VAL A 236 41.92 34.48 -20.63
C VAL A 236 41.93 35.41 -21.84
N ALA A 237 40.89 36.20 -22.08
CA ALA A 237 40.87 37.17 -23.17
C ALA A 237 41.94 38.28 -23.01
N VAL A 238 42.08 38.82 -21.80
CA VAL A 238 43.07 39.85 -21.49
C VAL A 238 44.49 39.29 -21.58
N THR A 239 44.75 38.08 -21.07
CA THR A 239 46.08 37.45 -21.16
C THR A 239 46.45 37.09 -22.60
N VAL A 240 45.52 36.53 -23.39
CA VAL A 240 45.76 36.27 -24.82
C VAL A 240 46.06 37.59 -25.55
N PHE A 241 45.34 38.67 -25.24
CA PHE A 241 45.60 39.99 -25.79
C PHE A 241 46.99 40.53 -25.41
N ILE A 242 47.38 40.43 -24.12
CA ILE A 242 48.70 40.85 -23.64
C ILE A 242 49.82 40.05 -24.33
N PHE A 243 49.67 38.74 -24.46
CA PHE A 243 50.68 37.90 -25.14
C PHE A 243 50.74 38.15 -26.64
N GLU A 244 49.65 38.53 -27.29
CA GLU A 244 49.70 39.00 -28.68
C GLU A 244 50.31 40.39 -28.83
N TYR A 245 50.10 41.28 -27.85
CA TYR A 245 50.70 42.61 -27.81
C TYR A 245 52.21 42.56 -27.61
N LEU A 246 52.68 41.74 -26.67
CA LEU A 246 54.10 41.56 -26.35
C LEU A 246 54.84 40.62 -27.30
N SER A 247 54.12 39.74 -28.01
CA SER A 247 54.74 38.83 -28.97
C SER A 247 55.24 39.61 -30.19
N PRO A 248 56.54 39.50 -30.54
CA PRO A 248 57.13 40.19 -31.69
C PRO A 248 56.55 39.74 -33.05
N VAL A 249 55.66 38.75 -33.04
CA VAL A 249 54.97 38.17 -34.21
C VAL A 249 53.49 38.57 -34.28
N GLY A 250 52.89 39.06 -33.19
CA GLY A 250 51.45 39.35 -33.06
C GLY A 250 51.10 40.82 -33.29
N TYR A 251 51.76 41.73 -32.58
CA TYR A 251 51.59 43.18 -32.80
C TYR A 251 52.58 43.65 -33.86
N ASN A 252 52.04 44.01 -35.03
CA ASN A 252 52.75 44.41 -36.24
C ASN A 252 54.07 45.18 -35.99
N ARG A 253 55.21 44.48 -36.10
CA ARG A 253 56.47 45.12 -36.55
C ARG A 253 56.33 45.69 -37.98
N SER A 254 55.23 45.38 -38.68
CA SER A 254 54.81 45.98 -39.95
C SER A 254 54.55 47.49 -39.89
N LEU A 255 54.21 48.07 -38.72
CA LEU A 255 54.12 49.52 -38.58
C LEU A 255 55.51 50.18 -38.57
N ALA A 256 56.54 49.48 -38.09
CA ALA A 256 57.93 49.96 -38.13
C ALA A 256 58.61 49.75 -39.51
N THR A 257 58.04 48.94 -40.41
CA THR A 257 58.66 48.63 -41.72
C THR A 257 57.82 49.06 -42.93
N GLY A 258 56.74 49.85 -42.74
CA GLY A 258 56.13 50.65 -43.80
C GLY A 258 55.68 49.89 -45.06
N LYS A 259 55.37 48.59 -44.98
CA LYS A 259 54.93 47.78 -46.13
C LYS A 259 53.72 46.92 -45.77
N ARG A 260 52.55 47.56 -45.64
CA ARG A 260 51.18 47.14 -46.04
C ARG A 260 50.11 47.90 -45.23
N PRO A 261 49.04 48.44 -45.87
CA PRO A 261 47.94 49.07 -45.16
C PRO A 261 46.99 47.96 -44.68
N GLY A 262 47.29 47.39 -43.52
CA GLY A 262 46.46 46.39 -42.88
C GLY A 262 46.69 46.47 -41.38
N GLY A 263 45.80 47.19 -40.69
CA GLY A 263 45.79 47.28 -39.23
C GLY A 263 45.71 45.90 -38.56
N SER A 264 45.98 45.85 -37.25
CA SER A 264 45.96 44.60 -36.47
C SER A 264 44.68 43.80 -36.73
N THR A 265 44.80 42.63 -37.38
CA THR A 265 43.64 41.81 -37.80
C THR A 265 42.94 41.11 -36.63
N PHE A 266 43.58 41.09 -35.45
CA PHE A 266 43.08 40.51 -34.21
C PHE A 266 42.70 41.61 -33.20
N THR A 267 41.40 41.88 -33.08
CA THR A 267 40.83 42.84 -32.13
C THR A 267 40.39 42.10 -30.86
N ILE A 268 40.39 42.75 -29.69
CA ILE A 268 39.98 42.13 -28.40
C ILE A 268 38.57 41.52 -28.47
N GLY A 269 37.65 42.14 -29.22
CA GLY A 269 36.30 41.61 -29.45
C GLY A 269 36.30 40.30 -30.25
N LYS A 270 37.21 40.12 -31.21
CA LYS A 270 37.36 38.85 -31.95
C LYS A 270 37.97 37.75 -31.07
N SER A 271 38.87 38.12 -30.15
CA SER A 271 39.46 37.19 -29.16
C SER A 271 38.41 36.71 -28.16
N ILE A 272 37.62 37.62 -27.59
CA ILE A 272 36.51 37.29 -26.67
C ILE A 272 35.48 36.42 -27.39
N TRP A 273 35.13 36.75 -28.64
CA TRP A 273 34.20 35.97 -29.44
C TRP A 273 34.72 34.56 -29.74
N LEU A 274 36.02 34.42 -30.07
CA LEU A 274 36.68 33.12 -30.26
C LEU A 274 36.68 32.29 -28.98
N LEU A 275 36.98 32.90 -27.83
CA LEU A 275 36.96 32.21 -26.53
C LEU A 275 35.54 31.80 -26.11
N TRP A 276 34.54 32.63 -26.40
CA TRP A 276 33.12 32.28 -26.27
C TRP A 276 32.74 31.10 -27.16
N ALA A 277 33.09 31.14 -28.45
CA ALA A 277 32.79 30.09 -29.41
C ALA A 277 33.38 28.72 -28.98
N LEU A 278 34.59 28.74 -28.42
CA LEU A 278 35.24 27.54 -27.88
C LEU A 278 34.51 26.93 -26.67
N VAL A 279 33.90 27.75 -25.80
CA VAL A 279 33.12 27.26 -24.64
C VAL A 279 31.87 26.51 -25.09
N PHE A 280 31.19 27.01 -26.13
CA PHE A 280 29.98 26.39 -26.66
C PHE A 280 30.25 25.29 -27.70
N ASN A 281 31.51 24.88 -27.85
CA ASN A 281 31.94 23.89 -28.83
C ASN A 281 31.47 24.23 -30.26
N ASN A 282 31.39 25.53 -30.58
CA ASN A 282 30.95 26.03 -31.89
C ASN A 282 32.19 26.40 -32.72
N SER A 283 32.37 25.73 -33.86
CA SER A 283 33.48 26.02 -34.78
C SER A 283 33.17 27.27 -35.62
N VAL A 284 33.30 28.45 -35.02
CA VAL A 284 33.26 29.69 -35.79
C VAL A 284 34.60 29.84 -36.51
N PRO A 285 34.62 30.11 -37.83
CA PRO A 285 35.85 30.34 -38.59
C PRO A 285 36.44 31.71 -38.23
N VAL A 286 37.09 31.79 -37.07
CA VAL A 286 37.88 32.96 -36.66
C VAL A 286 39.36 32.67 -36.92
N GLU A 287 40.09 33.67 -37.42
CA GLU A 287 41.53 33.55 -37.67
C GLU A 287 42.29 33.11 -36.40
N ASN A 288 43.02 32.00 -36.49
CA ASN A 288 43.83 31.50 -35.38
C ASN A 288 44.94 32.49 -34.99
N PRO A 289 45.23 32.65 -33.68
CA PRO A 289 46.28 33.55 -33.21
C PRO A 289 47.65 33.13 -33.76
N ARG A 290 48.48 34.10 -34.14
CA ARG A 290 49.78 33.84 -34.80
C ARG A 290 50.89 33.44 -33.84
N GLY A 291 50.86 33.91 -32.60
CA GLY A 291 51.87 33.62 -31.57
C GLY A 291 51.81 32.18 -31.05
N THR A 292 52.96 31.52 -30.94
CA THR A 292 53.06 30.14 -30.41
C THR A 292 52.55 30.06 -28.96
N THR A 293 52.80 31.08 -28.14
CA THR A 293 52.31 31.19 -26.76
C THR A 293 50.78 31.32 -26.69
N SER A 294 50.20 32.17 -27.53
CA SER A 294 48.74 32.35 -27.63
C SER A 294 48.04 31.08 -28.14
N LYS A 295 48.67 30.32 -29.05
CA LYS A 295 48.16 29.00 -29.49
C LYS A 295 48.11 27.98 -28.35
N ILE A 296 49.17 27.90 -27.54
CA ILE A 296 49.20 26.99 -26.38
C ILE A 296 48.14 27.41 -25.35
N MET A 297 47.97 28.72 -25.10
CA MET A 297 46.93 29.21 -24.19
C MET A 297 45.51 28.90 -24.67
N VAL A 298 45.23 29.07 -25.96
CA VAL A 298 43.93 28.69 -26.55
C VAL A 298 43.70 27.18 -26.49
N LEU A 299 44.74 26.35 -26.64
CA LEU A 299 44.64 24.90 -26.46
C LEU A 299 44.33 24.50 -25.01
N VAL A 300 44.98 25.14 -24.03
CA VAL A 300 44.69 24.91 -22.60
C VAL A 300 43.27 25.35 -22.26
N TRP A 301 42.83 26.50 -22.79
CA TRP A 301 41.45 26.96 -22.64
C TRP A 301 40.45 26.01 -23.29
N ALA A 302 40.75 25.51 -24.49
CA ALA A 302 39.89 24.55 -25.18
C ALA A 302 39.76 23.24 -24.38
N PHE A 303 40.85 22.76 -23.78
CA PHE A 303 40.81 21.59 -22.89
C PHE A 303 39.95 21.84 -21.66
N PHE A 304 40.09 23.01 -21.03
CA PHE A 304 39.25 23.42 -19.90
C PHE A 304 37.77 23.52 -20.29
N ALA A 305 37.45 24.11 -21.45
CA ALA A 305 36.09 24.22 -21.97
C ALA A 305 35.43 22.85 -22.21
N VAL A 306 36.17 21.88 -22.77
CA VAL A 306 35.67 20.52 -22.97
C VAL A 306 35.39 19.82 -21.63
N ILE A 307 36.29 19.95 -20.64
CA ILE A 307 36.06 19.41 -19.29
C ILE A 307 34.83 20.06 -18.65
N PHE A 308 34.70 21.38 -18.77
CA PHE A 308 33.56 22.11 -18.24
C PHE A 308 32.24 21.61 -18.86
N LEU A 309 32.19 21.49 -20.19
CA LEU A 309 31.02 20.96 -20.89
C LEU A 309 30.70 19.52 -20.45
N ALA A 310 31.71 18.66 -20.33
CA ALA A 310 31.53 17.28 -19.88
C ALA A 310 31.02 17.20 -18.42
N SER A 311 31.50 18.08 -17.55
CA SER A 311 31.02 18.16 -16.16
C SER A 311 29.59 18.69 -16.07
N TYR A 312 29.22 19.66 -16.92
CA TYR A 312 27.85 20.17 -17.02
C TYR A 312 26.89 19.07 -17.48
N THR A 313 27.23 18.33 -18.54
CA THR A 313 26.36 17.26 -19.04
C THR A 313 26.24 16.12 -18.04
N ALA A 314 27.32 15.77 -17.32
CA ALA A 314 27.28 14.78 -16.25
C ALA A 314 26.39 15.21 -15.08
N ASN A 315 26.49 16.47 -14.65
CA ASN A 315 25.70 16.98 -13.52
C ASN A 315 24.22 17.17 -13.89
N LEU A 316 23.93 17.65 -15.10
CA LEU A 316 22.56 17.71 -15.62
C LEU A 316 21.95 16.31 -15.72
N ALA A 317 22.70 15.32 -16.22
CA ALA A 317 22.22 13.94 -16.28
C ALA A 317 21.97 13.36 -14.88
N ALA A 318 22.86 13.62 -13.91
CA ALA A 318 22.67 13.21 -12.53
C ALA A 318 21.40 13.84 -11.92
N PHE A 319 21.16 15.12 -12.20
CA PHE A 319 19.96 15.83 -11.74
C PHE A 319 18.68 15.30 -12.40
N MET A 320 18.69 15.05 -13.71
CA MET A 320 17.53 14.49 -14.42
C MET A 320 17.15 13.07 -13.96
N ILE A 321 18.10 12.30 -13.44
CA ILE A 321 17.85 10.97 -12.86
C ILE A 321 17.25 11.07 -11.45
N GLN A 322 17.51 12.16 -10.73
CA GLN A 322 16.91 12.36 -9.42
C GLN A 322 15.41 12.67 -9.59
N GLU A 323 14.58 11.64 -9.43
CA GLU A 323 13.15 11.81 -9.28
C GLU A 323 12.88 12.52 -7.94
N GLU A 324 12.74 13.84 -7.96
CA GLU A 324 12.30 14.58 -6.78
C GLU A 324 10.80 14.34 -6.58
N TYR A 325 10.46 13.48 -5.61
CA TYR A 325 9.09 13.30 -5.17
C TYR A 325 8.72 14.48 -4.29
N VAL A 326 7.84 15.34 -4.79
CA VAL A 326 7.23 16.36 -3.95
C VAL A 326 6.13 15.69 -3.14
N ASP A 327 6.38 15.49 -1.86
CA ASP A 327 5.34 15.11 -0.91
C ASP A 327 4.29 16.23 -0.90
N THR A 328 3.12 15.94 -1.43
CA THR A 328 2.02 16.92 -1.54
C THR A 328 1.44 17.30 -0.18
N VAL A 329 1.61 16.44 0.84
CA VAL A 329 1.07 16.61 2.18
C VAL A 329 2.08 16.16 3.22
N SER A 330 2.54 17.07 4.07
CA SER A 330 3.51 16.75 5.13
C SER A 330 2.88 16.07 6.36
N GLY A 331 1.56 16.13 6.51
CA GLY A 331 0.82 15.46 7.58
C GLY A 331 -0.59 16.03 7.82
N LEU A 332 -1.34 15.43 8.76
CA LEU A 332 -2.72 15.81 9.09
C LEU A 332 -2.82 17.24 9.66
N SER A 333 -1.73 17.76 10.22
CA SER A 333 -1.64 19.13 10.77
C SER A 333 -1.35 20.20 9.72
N ASP A 334 -1.22 19.84 8.44
CA ASP A 334 -1.07 20.84 7.38
C ASP A 334 -2.37 21.64 7.19
N ARG A 335 -2.40 22.76 7.91
CA ARG A 335 -3.54 23.65 7.97
C ARG A 335 -3.86 24.28 6.61
N LYS A 336 -2.87 24.42 5.73
CA LYS A 336 -3.08 25.01 4.39
C LYS A 336 -3.87 24.02 3.52
N CYS A 337 -3.53 22.74 3.60
CA CYS A 337 -4.13 21.72 2.76
C CYS A 337 -5.52 21.28 3.24
N PHE A 338 -5.69 21.05 4.55
CA PHE A 338 -6.93 20.47 5.09
C PHE A 338 -7.98 21.48 5.56
N GLN A 339 -7.57 22.69 5.96
CA GLN A 339 -8.53 23.70 6.41
C GLN A 339 -9.09 24.54 5.25
N ARG A 340 -8.35 24.63 4.14
CA ARG A 340 -8.80 25.31 2.91
C ARG A 340 -8.47 24.49 1.64
N PRO A 341 -9.08 23.31 1.47
CA PRO A 341 -8.81 22.44 0.32
C PRO A 341 -9.16 23.05 -1.04
N GLN A 342 -9.96 24.13 -1.06
CA GLN A 342 -10.31 24.85 -2.29
C GLN A 342 -9.30 25.93 -2.72
N GLU A 343 -8.38 26.34 -1.84
CA GLU A 343 -7.35 27.34 -2.19
C GLU A 343 -6.16 26.72 -2.92
N GLN A 344 -5.98 25.40 -2.82
CA GLN A 344 -4.95 24.67 -3.55
C GLN A 344 -5.44 24.32 -4.96
N TYR A 345 -4.62 24.58 -5.99
CA TYR A 345 -4.93 24.24 -7.37
C TYR A 345 -4.05 23.06 -7.82
N PRO A 346 -4.62 21.93 -8.25
CA PRO A 346 -6.05 21.57 -8.25
C PRO A 346 -6.63 21.34 -6.83
N PRO A 347 -7.96 21.47 -6.64
CA PRO A 347 -8.59 21.33 -5.33
C PRO A 347 -8.40 19.93 -4.76
N LEU A 348 -7.86 19.84 -3.54
CA LEU A 348 -7.61 18.56 -2.88
C LEU A 348 -8.92 17.96 -2.38
N LYS A 349 -9.32 16.82 -2.97
CA LYS A 349 -10.45 16.01 -2.48
C LYS A 349 -9.92 14.95 -1.52
N PHE A 350 -10.54 14.82 -0.36
CA PHE A 350 -10.19 13.79 0.61
C PHE A 350 -11.44 13.27 1.33
N GLY A 351 -11.39 12.00 1.72
CA GLY A 351 -12.50 11.25 2.30
C GLY A 351 -11.99 10.15 3.22
N THR A 352 -12.88 9.58 4.02
CA THR A 352 -12.60 8.38 4.84
C THR A 352 -13.70 7.35 4.67
N VAL A 353 -13.51 6.16 5.26
CA VAL A 353 -14.56 5.16 5.41
C VAL A 353 -15.58 5.65 6.46
N PRO A 354 -16.89 5.72 6.12
CA PRO A 354 -17.91 6.20 7.04
C PRO A 354 -18.16 5.20 8.16
N ASN A 355 -18.59 5.69 9.33
CA ASN A 355 -18.82 4.94 10.56
C ASN A 355 -17.58 4.26 11.16
N GLY A 356 -16.38 4.67 10.75
CA GLY A 356 -15.11 4.22 11.33
C GLY A 356 -14.72 4.96 12.62
N SER A 357 -13.72 4.44 13.32
CA SER A 357 -13.07 5.14 14.43
C SER A 357 -12.38 6.42 13.97
N THR A 358 -11.77 6.41 12.77
CA THR A 358 -11.09 7.57 12.16
C THR A 358 -12.05 8.72 11.90
N GLU A 359 -13.21 8.46 11.28
CA GLU A 359 -14.23 9.50 11.05
C GLU A 359 -14.68 10.15 12.36
N LYS A 360 -14.89 9.33 13.40
CA LYS A 360 -15.31 9.81 14.72
C LYS A 360 -14.23 10.67 15.38
N ASN A 361 -12.97 10.25 15.30
CA ASN A 361 -11.84 11.04 15.81
C ASN A 361 -11.74 12.40 15.10
N ILE A 362 -11.82 12.41 13.77
CA ILE A 362 -11.79 13.65 12.97
C ILE A 362 -13.00 14.53 13.29
N ARG A 363 -14.20 13.96 13.47
CA ARG A 363 -15.39 14.72 13.84
C ARG A 363 -15.24 15.45 15.18
N SER A 364 -14.57 14.83 16.16
CA SER A 364 -14.36 15.41 17.49
C SER A 364 -13.25 16.47 17.50
N ASN A 365 -12.16 16.22 16.77
CA ASN A 365 -10.96 17.07 16.80
C ASN A 365 -10.96 18.17 15.71
N TYR A 366 -11.56 17.91 14.54
CA TYR A 366 -11.52 18.77 13.35
C TYR A 366 -12.89 18.85 12.64
N PRO A 367 -13.85 19.63 13.19
CA PRO A 367 -15.22 19.69 12.67
C PRO A 367 -15.31 20.24 11.23
N ASP A 368 -14.50 21.25 10.90
CA ASP A 368 -14.46 21.86 9.56
C ASP A 368 -14.01 20.83 8.52
N MET A 369 -12.92 20.10 8.83
CA MET A 369 -12.38 19.02 7.99
C MET A 369 -13.43 17.92 7.79
N HIS A 370 -14.12 17.52 8.86
CA HIS A 370 -15.20 16.53 8.79
C HIS A 370 -16.34 16.99 7.86
N SER A 371 -16.75 18.26 7.92
CA SER A 371 -17.83 18.79 7.07
C SER A 371 -17.52 18.73 5.57
N TYR A 372 -16.23 18.87 5.21
CA TYR A 372 -15.76 18.71 3.85
C TYR A 372 -15.67 17.23 3.45
N MET A 373 -15.06 16.43 4.32
CA MET A 373 -14.78 15.00 4.13
C MET A 373 -16.05 14.17 3.87
N VAL A 374 -17.15 14.48 4.57
CA VAL A 374 -18.43 13.76 4.43
C VAL A 374 -18.94 13.69 2.99
N ARG A 375 -18.61 14.68 2.14
CA ARG A 375 -19.04 14.72 0.73
C ARG A 375 -18.28 13.73 -0.16
N TYR A 376 -17.10 13.28 0.27
CA TYR A 376 -16.19 12.43 -0.51
C TYR A 376 -15.87 11.10 0.20
N ASN A 377 -16.63 10.74 1.23
CA ASN A 377 -16.47 9.47 1.93
C ASN A 377 -16.71 8.27 1.01
N GLN A 378 -15.91 7.24 1.17
CA GLN A 378 -15.97 6.01 0.36
C GLN A 378 -16.41 4.84 1.25
N PRO A 379 -17.38 4.00 0.82
CA PRO A 379 -17.90 2.92 1.66
C PRO A 379 -16.92 1.76 1.84
N ARG A 380 -16.03 1.53 0.86
CA ARG A 380 -15.07 0.42 0.84
C ARG A 380 -13.64 0.90 0.59
N VAL A 381 -12.68 0.16 1.13
CA VAL A 381 -11.25 0.47 1.00
C VAL A 381 -10.77 0.22 -0.43
N GLU A 382 -11.29 -0.83 -1.09
CA GLU A 382 -10.91 -1.16 -2.46
C GLU A 382 -11.32 -0.06 -3.44
N GLU A 383 -12.52 0.48 -3.30
CA GLU A 383 -13.03 1.58 -4.12
C GLU A 383 -12.17 2.84 -3.92
N ALA A 384 -11.88 3.20 -2.67
CA ALA A 384 -11.00 4.32 -2.34
C ALA A 384 -9.61 4.17 -3.00
N LEU A 385 -9.04 2.96 -2.98
CA LEU A 385 -7.76 2.68 -3.62
C LEU A 385 -7.82 2.79 -5.15
N THR A 386 -8.93 2.35 -5.77
CA THR A 386 -9.11 2.51 -7.22
C THR A 386 -9.22 3.97 -7.63
N HIS A 387 -9.91 4.80 -6.83
CA HIS A 387 -9.97 6.24 -7.06
C HIS A 387 -8.60 6.89 -6.90
N LEU A 388 -7.85 6.59 -5.83
CA LEU A 388 -6.50 7.13 -5.64
C LEU A 388 -5.54 6.77 -6.77
N LYS A 389 -5.68 5.57 -7.36
CA LYS A 389 -4.87 5.15 -8.51
C LYS A 389 -5.28 5.83 -9.81
N ALA A 390 -6.52 6.27 -9.94
CA ALA A 390 -7.03 6.94 -11.13
C ALA A 390 -6.61 8.43 -11.20
N GLY A 391 -6.19 9.01 -10.07
CA GLY A 391 -5.95 10.45 -9.93
C GLY A 391 -7.23 11.19 -9.55
#